data_AF-A0A3A6P2K3-F1
#
_entry.id   AF-A0A3A6P2K3-F1
#
_cell.length_a   1.000
_cell.length_b   1.000
_cell.length_c   1.000
_cell.angle_alpha   90.00
_cell.angle_beta   90.00
_cell.angle_gamma   90.00
#
_symmetry.space_group_name_H-M   'P 1'
#
loop_
_entity.id
_entity.type
_entity.pdbx_description
1 polymer ?
#
loop_
_entity_poly.entity_id
_entity_poly.type
_entity_poly.pdbx_seq_one_letter_code
_entity_poly.pdbx_strand_id
1 'polypeptide(L)'
;MVTRPGDIVLIHRQGEAIAFARVEQITADVKPQWWQIELLFLMVPPQSATWILRQEYIDGGEFSMGGDTMRLERLPEPAGQQAPRPEPPAGPVPGGEGDKVVSLSRRRQDK
;
A
#
# COMPACT_ATOMS: atom_id res chain seq x y z
N MET A 1 7.91 -4.97 9.84
CA MET A 1 6.61 -4.29 9.72
C MET A 1 5.78 -4.98 8.65
N VAL A 2 4.57 -5.40 9.01
CA VAL A 2 3.64 -6.12 8.14
C VAL A 2 2.69 -5.15 7.44
N THR A 3 2.16 -4.17 8.17
CA THR A 3 1.27 -3.13 7.65
C THR A 3 2.03 -2.15 6.75
N ARG A 4 1.44 -1.75 5.63
CA ARG A 4 2.05 -0.91 4.57
C ARG A 4 1.09 0.17 4.08
N PRO A 5 1.60 1.22 3.40
CA PRO A 5 0.74 2.17 2.70
C PRO A 5 -0.23 1.47 1.74
N GLY A 6 -1.48 1.91 1.71
CA GLY A 6 -2.58 1.33 0.95
C GLY A 6 -3.40 0.29 1.72
N ASP A 7 -2.86 -0.32 2.78
CA ASP A 7 -3.62 -1.27 3.60
C ASP A 7 -4.81 -0.59 4.28
N ILE A 8 -5.89 -1.36 4.45
CA ILE A 8 -7.02 -0.97 5.28
C ILE A 8 -6.84 -1.58 6.67
N VAL A 9 -7.01 -0.75 7.69
CA VAL A 9 -6.98 -1.14 9.09
C VAL A 9 -8.35 -0.90 9.74
N LEU A 10 -8.76 -1.82 10.60
CA LEU A 10 -9.87 -1.67 11.52
C LEU A 10 -9.33 -1.20 12.87
N ILE A 11 -9.79 -0.04 13.33
CA ILE A 11 -9.39 0.57 14.59
C ILE A 11 -10.33 0.06 15.67
N HIS A 12 -9.77 -0.57 16.69
CA HIS A 12 -10.49 -0.97 17.89
C HIS A 12 -10.20 0.00 19.04
N ARG A 13 -11.22 0.28 19.84
CA ARG A 13 -11.16 1.05 21.08
C ARG A 13 -11.89 0.27 22.17
N GLN A 14 -11.21 0.02 23.29
CA GLN A 14 -11.70 -0.80 24.39
C GLN A 14 -12.22 -2.19 23.95
N GLY A 15 -11.58 -2.78 22.93
CA GLY A 15 -11.98 -4.07 22.36
C GLY A 15 -13.12 -4.03 21.35
N GLU A 16 -13.74 -2.86 21.12
CA GLU A 16 -14.79 -2.69 20.12
C GLU A 16 -14.25 -2.02 18.85
N ALA A 17 -14.64 -2.52 17.68
CA ALA A 17 -14.31 -1.93 16.39
C ALA A 17 -15.08 -0.62 16.18
N ILE A 18 -14.38 0.49 15.94
CA ILE A 18 -15.00 1.82 15.86
C ILE A 18 -14.87 2.51 14.51
N ALA A 19 -13.85 2.19 13.72
CA ALA A 19 -13.61 2.87 12.44
C ALA A 19 -12.71 2.07 11.50
N PHE A 20 -12.91 2.25 10.19
CA PHE A 20 -11.93 1.87 9.18
C PHE A 20 -11.05 3.07 8.85
N ALA A 21 -9.77 2.81 8.60
CA ALA A 21 -8.86 3.78 8.03
C ALA A 21 -7.98 3.12 6.95
N ARG A 22 -7.55 3.89 5.96
CA ARG A 22 -6.49 3.51 5.04
C ARG A 22 -5.17 4.10 5.54
N VAL A 23 -4.10 3.32 5.46
CA VAL A 23 -2.75 3.79 5.72
C VAL A 23 -2.27 4.57 4.52
N GLU A 24 -2.07 5.88 4.67
CA GLU A 24 -1.57 6.73 3.58
C GLU A 24 -0.05 6.67 3.51
N GLN A 25 0.64 6.84 4.64
CA GLN A 25 2.10 6.85 4.72
C GLN A 25 2.61 6.34 6.08
N ILE A 26 3.82 5.79 6.08
CA ILE A 26 4.56 5.40 7.29
C ILE A 26 6.00 5.90 7.14
N THR A 27 6.44 6.78 8.05
CA THR A 27 7.79 7.36 8.06
C THR A 27 8.42 7.26 9.45
N ALA A 28 9.75 7.28 9.53
CA ALA A 28 10.44 7.25 10.82
C ALA A 28 10.20 8.58 11.59
N ASP A 29 9.86 8.49 12.87
CA ASP A 29 9.78 9.65 13.75
C ASP A 29 11.17 10.08 14.24
N VAL A 30 11.29 11.30 14.78
CA VAL A 30 12.53 11.77 15.41
C VAL A 30 12.97 10.88 16.57
N LYS A 31 12.02 10.21 17.24
CA LYS A 31 12.30 9.24 18.30
C LYS A 31 12.70 7.90 17.68
N PRO A 32 13.85 7.32 18.09
CA PRO A 32 14.26 6.00 17.64
C PRO A 32 13.17 4.95 17.85
N GLN A 33 12.96 4.09 16.86
CA GLN A 33 11.95 3.02 16.85
C GLN A 33 10.48 3.47 16.91
N TRP A 34 10.20 4.77 16.77
CA TRP A 34 8.85 5.30 16.55
C TRP A 34 8.65 5.69 15.09
N TRP A 35 7.39 5.67 14.68
CA TRP A 35 6.96 5.89 13.32
C TRP A 35 5.78 6.85 13.30
N GLN A 36 5.79 7.78 12.35
CA GLN A 36 4.62 8.57 12.01
C GLN A 36 3.81 7.79 10.98
N ILE A 37 2.57 7.47 11.33
CA ILE A 37 1.60 6.82 10.45
C ILE A 37 0.49 7.80 10.11
N GLU A 38 0.32 8.11 8.83
CA GLU A 38 -0.79 8.90 8.33
C GLU A 38 -1.96 7.98 7.99
N LEU A 39 -3.12 8.26 8.58
CA LEU A 39 -4.34 7.48 8.45
C LEU A 39 -5.44 8.33 7.85
N LEU A 40 -6.09 7.84 6.80
CA LEU A 40 -7.32 8.39 6.26
C LEU A 40 -8.52 7.60 6.79
N PHE A 41 -9.30 8.19 7.68
CA PHE A 41 -10.55 7.63 8.19
C PHE A 41 -11.61 7.59 7.09
N LEU A 42 -12.15 6.40 6.86
CA LEU A 42 -13.11 6.13 5.79
C LEU A 42 -14.55 6.40 6.26
N MET A 43 -14.82 7.66 6.56
CA MET A 43 -16.13 8.15 7.03
C MET A 43 -16.60 9.34 6.17
N VAL A 44 -17.83 9.81 6.37
CA VAL A 44 -18.38 11.01 5.70
C VAL A 44 -18.56 12.14 6.71
N PRO A 45 -17.86 13.29 6.56
CA PRO A 45 -16.80 13.54 5.58
C PRO A 45 -15.50 12.78 5.91
N PRO A 46 -14.64 12.50 4.93
CA PRO A 46 -13.34 11.88 5.19
C PRO A 46 -12.47 12.77 6.08
N GLN A 47 -11.72 12.15 7.00
CA GLN A 47 -10.81 12.84 7.91
C GLN A 47 -9.45 12.15 7.89
N SER A 48 -8.36 12.89 8.03
CA SER A 48 -7.03 12.31 8.18
C SER A 48 -6.40 12.68 9.52
N ALA A 49 -5.55 11.79 10.04
CA ALA A 49 -4.73 12.05 11.21
C ALA A 49 -3.37 11.38 11.09
N THR A 50 -2.35 12.01 11.68
CA THR A 50 -1.03 11.40 11.80
C THR A 50 -0.80 10.98 13.25
N TRP A 51 -0.53 9.70 13.48
CA TRP A 51 -0.21 9.17 14.79
C TRP A 51 1.27 8.81 14.88
N ILE A 52 1.86 8.94 16.07
CA ILE A 52 3.23 8.50 16.34
C ILE A 52 3.14 7.21 17.14
N LEU A 53 3.47 6.09 16.52
CA LEU A 53 3.34 4.74 17.08
C LEU A 53 4.63 3.95 16.95
N ARG A 54 4.80 2.93 17.79
CA ARG A 54 5.82 1.91 17.59
C ARG A 54 5.38 0.92 16.54
N GLN A 55 6.36 0.24 15.94
CA GLN A 55 6.07 -0.78 14.93
C GLN A 55 5.16 -1.89 15.49
N GLU A 56 5.36 -2.32 16.74
CA GLU A 56 4.52 -3.36 17.36
C GLU A 56 3.03 -2.99 17.40
N TYR A 57 2.69 -1.70 17.54
CA TYR A 57 1.31 -1.22 17.59
C TYR A 57 0.69 -1.10 16.20
N ILE A 58 1.49 -0.71 15.20
CA ILE A 58 1.03 -0.64 13.81
C ILE A 58 0.79 -2.04 13.23
N ASP A 59 1.55 -3.03 13.71
CA ASP A 59 1.39 -4.45 13.35
C ASP A 59 0.30 -5.16 14.22
N GLY A 60 -0.43 -4.42 15.04
CA GLY A 60 -1.64 -4.88 15.74
C GLY A 60 -1.51 -5.17 17.23
N GLY A 61 -0.40 -4.76 17.85
CA GLY A 61 -0.30 -4.68 19.30
C GLY A 61 -1.23 -3.63 19.90
N GLU A 62 -1.63 -3.84 21.15
CA GLU A 62 -2.43 -2.87 21.90
C GLU A 62 -1.58 -1.70 22.40
N PHE A 63 -2.17 -0.51 22.41
CA PHE A 63 -1.55 0.70 22.94
C PHE A 63 -2.61 1.57 23.63
N SER A 64 -2.18 2.57 24.42
CA SER A 64 -3.10 3.52 25.04
C SER A 64 -3.06 4.86 24.31
N MET A 65 -4.23 5.44 24.07
CA MET A 65 -4.38 6.80 23.54
C MET A 65 -5.47 7.51 24.35
N GLY A 66 -5.08 8.59 25.04
CA GLY A 66 -6.03 9.35 25.88
C GLY A 66 -6.64 8.55 27.04
N GLY A 67 -5.98 7.48 27.51
CA GLY A 67 -6.48 6.60 28.56
C GLY A 67 -7.31 5.41 28.04
N ASP A 68 -7.69 5.41 26.76
CA ASP A 68 -8.39 4.30 26.13
C ASP A 68 -7.40 3.29 25.52
N THR A 69 -7.68 2.00 25.67
CA THR A 69 -6.95 0.93 24.95
C THR A 69 -7.36 0.93 23.48
N MET A 70 -6.38 0.95 22.59
CA MET A 70 -6.52 1.01 21.15
C MET A 70 -5.78 -0.16 20.49
N ARG A 71 -6.23 -0.58 19.30
CA ARG A 71 -5.56 -1.60 18.48
C ARG A 71 -5.83 -1.37 17.00
N LEU A 72 -4.81 -1.56 16.16
CA LEU A 72 -4.94 -1.54 14.70
C LEU A 72 -4.97 -2.96 14.14
N GLU A 73 -6.09 -3.38 13.57
CA GLU A 73 -6.17 -4.68 12.91
C GLU A 73 -6.07 -4.50 11.39
N ARG A 74 -4.95 -4.94 10.80
CA ARG A 74 -4.80 -4.97 9.33
C ARG A 74 -5.78 -5.97 8.74
N LEU A 75 -6.63 -5.51 7.84
CA LEU A 75 -7.56 -6.37 7.13
C LEU A 75 -6.86 -7.08 5.97
N PRO A 76 -7.25 -8.33 5.67
CA PRO A 76 -6.78 -9.01 4.48
C PRO A 76 -7.25 -8.27 3.24
N GLU A 77 -6.43 -8.29 2.18
CA GLU A 77 -6.87 -7.82 0.87
C GLU A 77 -8.08 -8.66 0.42
N PRO A 78 -9.13 -8.03 -0.13
CA PRO A 78 -10.27 -8.77 -0.65
C PRO A 78 -9.80 -9.75 -1.73
N ALA A 79 -10.20 -11.02 -1.60
CA ALA A 79 -9.85 -12.06 -2.54
C ALA A 79 -10.51 -11.77 -3.90
N GLY A 80 -9.80 -11.07 -4.78
CA GLY A 80 -10.39 -10.68 -6.07
C GLY A 80 -9.69 -9.56 -6.83
N GLN A 81 -8.36 -9.57 -6.89
CA GLN A 81 -7.60 -8.92 -7.96
C GLN A 81 -6.18 -9.47 -7.93
N GLN A 82 -6.01 -10.69 -8.45
CA GLN A 82 -4.75 -10.96 -9.12
C GLN A 82 -4.68 -9.93 -10.25
N ALA A 83 -3.79 -8.94 -10.13
CA ALA A 83 -3.38 -8.18 -11.30
C ALA A 83 -3.06 -9.21 -12.39
N PRO A 84 -3.57 -9.08 -13.62
CA PRO A 84 -3.24 -10.02 -14.67
C PRO A 84 -1.72 -10.10 -14.71
N ARG A 85 -1.20 -11.30 -14.40
CA ARG A 85 0.24 -11.57 -14.50
C ARG A 85 0.61 -11.15 -15.91
N PRO A 86 1.60 -10.27 -16.13
CA PRO A 86 2.02 -9.95 -17.47
C PRO A 86 2.30 -11.27 -18.17
N GLU A 87 1.52 -11.57 -19.20
CA GLU A 87 1.75 -12.77 -20.00
C GLU A 87 3.21 -12.72 -20.42
N PRO A 88 3.99 -13.80 -20.22
CA PRO A 88 5.33 -13.85 -20.77
C PRO A 88 5.22 -13.50 -22.25
N PRO A 89 6.11 -12.65 -22.79
CA PRO A 89 6.03 -12.25 -24.18
C PRO A 89 5.95 -13.52 -25.01
N ALA A 90 4.90 -13.62 -25.83
CA ALA A 90 4.72 -14.74 -26.75
C ALA A 90 6.05 -14.94 -27.47
N GLY A 91 6.65 -16.12 -27.26
CA GLY A 91 7.89 -16.48 -27.92
C GLY A 91 7.74 -16.35 -29.44
N PRO A 92 8.84 -16.21 -30.18
CA PRO A 92 8.79 -15.94 -31.61
C PRO A 92 7.94 -17.00 -32.32
N VAL A 93 6.85 -16.56 -32.96
CA VAL A 93 6.07 -17.41 -33.86
C VAL A 93 6.97 -17.77 -35.04
N PRO A 94 7.24 -19.06 -35.32
CA PRO A 94 8.09 -19.42 -36.46
C PRO A 94 7.29 -19.28 -37.75
N GLY A 95 7.75 -18.34 -38.60
CA GLY A 95 7.65 -18.42 -40.06
C GLY A 95 6.24 -18.29 -40.66
N GLY A 96 5.86 -17.06 -41.00
CA GLY A 96 4.77 -16.76 -41.94
C GLY A 96 5.19 -15.57 -42.80
N GLU A 97 5.28 -15.83 -44.09
CA GLU A 97 5.75 -14.98 -45.18
C GLU A 97 5.16 -13.56 -45.20
N GLY A 98 6.04 -12.55 -45.34
CA GLY A 98 5.69 -11.30 -46.00
C GLY A 98 5.03 -10.19 -45.16
N ASP A 99 5.77 -9.55 -44.27
CA ASP A 99 5.63 -8.09 -44.12
C ASP A 99 6.97 -7.45 -43.76
N LYS A 100 7.50 -6.63 -44.69
CA LYS A 100 8.75 -5.89 -44.49
C LYS A 100 8.45 -4.68 -43.61
N VAL A 101 8.50 -4.88 -42.29
CA VAL A 101 8.49 -3.75 -41.34
C VAL A 101 9.87 -3.10 -41.36
N VAL A 102 9.95 -1.90 -41.97
CA VAL A 102 11.16 -1.07 -41.98
C VAL A 102 11.31 -0.42 -40.60
N SER A 103 12.32 -0.81 -39.84
CA SER A 103 12.70 -0.11 -38.61
C SER A 103 13.23 1.29 -38.94
N LEU A 104 12.56 2.34 -38.44
CA LEU A 104 12.97 3.75 -38.62
C LEU A 104 14.13 4.19 -37.70
N SER A 105 14.88 3.25 -37.10
CA SER A 105 15.91 3.54 -36.10
C SER A 105 17.26 3.96 -36.69
N ARG A 106 17.28 4.75 -37.76
CA ARG A 106 18.53 5.37 -38.24
C ARG A 106 18.29 6.69 -38.97
N ARG A 107 18.10 7.76 -38.21
CA ARG A 107 18.48 9.11 -38.66
C ARG A 107 19.50 9.72 -37.70
N ARG A 108 20.75 9.31 -37.97
CA ARG A 108 21.95 10.16 -38.03
C ARG A 108 22.34 10.91 -36.75
N GLN A 109 23.30 10.35 -36.03
CA GLN A 109 24.38 11.16 -35.48
C GLN A 109 25.53 11.22 -36.53
N ASP A 110 26.30 12.30 -36.46
CA ASP A 110 27.47 12.73 -37.26
C ASP A 110 27.20 13.41 -38.62
N LYS A 111 27.34 14.76 -38.66
CA LYS A 111 28.63 15.47 -38.65
C LYS A 111 28.45 16.92 -38.20
#